data_AF-A0A812T799-F1
#
_entry.id   AF-A0A812T799-F1
#
_cell.length_a   1.000
_cell.length_b   1.000
_cell.length_c   1.000
_cell.angle_alpha   90.00
_cell.angle_beta   90.00
_cell.angle_gamma   90.00
#
_symmetry.space_group_name_H-M   'P 1'
#
loop_
_entity.id
_entity.type
_entity.pdbx_description
1 polymer ?
#
loop_
_entity_poly.entity_id
_entity_poly.type
_entity_poly.pdbx_seq_one_letter_code
_entity_poly.pdbx_strand_id
1 'polypeptide(L)'
;MENGLFEVPGDGHEMLCFDLAWVAIEDARGQRSLAHSAGVEMPGVAVSAAKASCFSKTAGSEVARVANQSPSSDPVDPQDPHTYLTNGLCSREELLLSALRIALGQMKCKSTASGGGGM
;
A
#
# COMPACT_ATOMS: atom_id res chain seq x y z
N MET A 1 4.70 -9.77 1.49
CA MET A 1 4.15 -8.41 1.44
C MET A 1 2.72 -8.50 1.90
N GLU A 2 2.24 -7.54 2.68
CA GLU A 2 0.88 -7.54 3.24
C GLU A 2 0.26 -6.16 3.08
N ASN A 3 -0.93 -6.07 2.47
CA ASN A 3 -1.62 -4.79 2.29
C ASN A 3 -2.71 -4.61 3.36
N GLY A 4 -3.02 -3.36 3.69
CA GLY A 4 -4.10 -3.04 4.61
C GLY A 4 -4.48 -1.56 4.58
N LEU A 5 -5.66 -1.27 5.10
CA LEU A 5 -6.12 0.10 5.32
C LEU A 5 -5.55 0.62 6.65
N PHE A 6 -4.94 1.80 6.60
CA PHE A 6 -4.43 2.51 7.76
C PHE A 6 -5.23 3.79 7.98
N GLU A 7 -5.75 3.97 9.19
CA GLU A 7 -6.60 5.10 9.53
C GLU A 7 -5.78 6.23 10.13
N VAL A 8 -5.97 7.45 9.62
CA VAL A 8 -5.33 8.68 10.09
C VAL A 8 -6.43 9.68 10.44
N PRO A 9 -6.32 10.42 11.56
CA PRO A 9 -7.25 11.50 11.86
C PRO A 9 -7.25 12.55 10.74
N GLY A 10 -8.43 12.83 10.20
CA GLY A 10 -8.69 13.96 9.30
C GLY A 10 -9.27 15.15 10.05
N ASP A 11 -9.69 16.15 9.28
CA ASP A 11 -10.40 17.31 9.84
C ASP A 11 -11.82 16.92 10.29
N GLY A 12 -12.35 17.62 11.29
CA GLY A 12 -13.77 17.53 11.64
C GLY A 12 -14.25 16.16 12.18
N HIS A 13 -13.36 15.38 12.80
CA HIS A 13 -13.63 14.02 13.32
C HIS A 13 -13.75 12.91 12.25
N GLU A 14 -13.43 13.19 11.00
CA GLU A 14 -13.35 12.14 9.97
C GLU A 14 -12.05 11.32 10.12
N MET A 15 -12.12 10.02 9.84
CA MET A 15 -10.94 9.16 9.74
C MET A 15 -10.60 8.95 8.26
N LEU A 16 -9.46 9.47 7.82
CA LEU A 16 -8.91 9.21 6.50
C LEU A 16 -8.35 7.79 6.46
N CYS A 17 -8.57 7.06 5.39
CA CYS A 17 -8.12 5.67 5.26
C CYS A 17 -7.15 5.57 4.09
N PHE A 18 -5.94 5.07 4.33
CA PHE A 18 -4.91 4.91 3.32
C PHE A 18 -4.68 3.43 3.03
N ASP A 19 -4.71 3.03 1.75
CA ASP A 19 -4.22 1.71 1.35
C ASP A 19 -2.69 1.74 1.33
N LEU A 20 -2.06 0.85 2.10
CA LEU A 20 -0.62 0.72 2.18
C LEU A 20 -0.21 -0.74 2.28
N ALA A 21 1.05 -1.02 1.96
CA ALA A 21 1.62 -2.35 2.03
C ALA A 21 2.88 -2.40 2.87
N TRP A 22 2.96 -3.38 3.78
CA TRP A 22 4.20 -3.77 4.44
C TRP A 22 5.01 -4.71 3.55
N VAL A 23 6.25 -4.33 3.29
CA VAL A 23 7.28 -5.17 2.68
C VAL A 23 8.27 -5.59 3.76
N ALA A 24 8.39 -6.90 3.95
CA ALA A 24 9.40 -7.50 4.82
C ALA A 24 10.39 -8.28 3.95
N ILE A 25 11.68 -8.05 4.19
CA ILE A 25 12.77 -8.85 3.63
C ILE A 25 13.43 -9.58 4.80
N GLU A 26 13.69 -10.86 4.62
CA GLU A 26 14.43 -11.70 5.56
C GLU A 26 15.56 -12.40 4.81
N ASP A 27 16.76 -12.43 5.40
CA ASP A 27 17.89 -13.17 4.84
C ASP A 27 18.00 -14.59 5.45
N ALA A 28 18.94 -15.39 4.95
CA ALA A 28 19.14 -16.77 5.44
C ALA A 28 19.62 -16.85 6.90
N ARG A 29 20.01 -15.72 7.52
CA ARG A 29 20.43 -15.64 8.92
C ARG A 29 19.29 -15.17 9.83
N GLY A 30 18.09 -14.98 9.29
CA GLY A 30 16.94 -14.45 10.01
C GLY A 30 17.02 -12.95 10.28
N GLN A 31 17.94 -12.21 9.65
CA GLN A 31 17.92 -10.75 9.73
C GLN A 31 16.72 -10.24 8.94
N ARG A 32 15.94 -9.35 9.56
CA ARG A 32 14.74 -8.76 8.96
C ARG A 32 14.84 -7.26 8.77
N SER A 33 14.37 -6.75 7.64
CA SER A 33 14.09 -5.34 7.40
C SER A 33 12.64 -5.15 6.97
N LEU A 34 12.06 -4.01 7.30
CA LEU A 34 10.67 -3.69 6.99
C LEU A 34 10.57 -2.27 6.46
N ALA A 35 9.75 -2.09 5.43
CA ALA A 35 9.31 -0.79 4.97
C ALA A 35 7.84 -0.89 4.59
N HIS A 36 7.11 0.22 4.70
CA HIS A 36 5.79 0.33 4.12
C HIS A 36 5.86 1.09 2.79
N SER A 37 4.91 0.86 1.89
CA SER A 37 4.70 1.74 0.74
C SER A 37 4.23 3.11 1.18
N ALA A 38 4.34 4.11 0.30
CA ALA A 38 3.52 5.31 0.47
C ALA A 38 2.04 4.88 0.42
N GLY A 39 1.23 5.47 1.28
CA GLY A 39 -0.20 5.21 1.31
C GLY A 39 -0.93 6.05 0.27
N VAL A 40 -1.96 5.49 -0.35
CA VAL A 40 -2.91 6.24 -1.18
C VAL A 40 -4.24 6.31 -0.46
N GLU A 41 -4.77 7.52 -0.33
CA GLU A 41 -6.06 7.72 0.32
C GLU A 41 -7.18 7.03 -0.45
N MET A 42 -7.98 6.25 0.27
CA MET A 42 -9.13 5.54 -0.25
C MET A 42 -10.40 6.35 0.02
N PRO A 43 -11.31 6.47 -0.95
CA PRO A 43 -12.58 7.15 -0.72
C PRO A 43 -13.35 6.53 0.45
N GLY A 44 -13.80 7.34 1.41
CA GLY A 44 -14.50 6.87 2.60
C GLY A 44 -15.73 6.01 2.29
N VAL A 45 -16.43 6.30 1.18
CA VAL A 45 -17.56 5.49 0.69
C VAL A 45 -17.14 4.07 0.30
N ALA A 46 -15.98 3.91 -0.35
CA ALA A 46 -15.46 2.61 -0.76
C ALA A 46 -15.00 1.79 0.45
N VAL A 47 -14.37 2.45 1.42
CA VAL A 47 -13.97 1.83 2.69
C VAL A 47 -15.19 1.39 3.49
N SER A 48 -16.21 2.23 3.56
CA SER A 48 -17.46 1.92 4.27
C SER A 48 -18.18 0.72 3.65
N ALA A 49 -18.24 0.65 2.32
CA ALA A 49 -18.81 -0.50 1.61
C ALA A 49 -18.00 -1.79 1.87
N ALA A 50 -16.67 -1.72 1.83
CA ALA A 50 -15.81 -2.86 2.14
C ALA A 50 -16.03 -3.35 3.57
N LYS A 51 -16.06 -2.43 4.56
CA LYS A 51 -16.35 -2.74 5.98
C LYS A 51 -17.74 -3.37 6.15
N ALA A 52 -18.77 -2.83 5.52
CA ALA A 52 -20.14 -3.37 5.57
C ALA A 52 -20.23 -4.79 4.99
N SER A 53 -19.34 -5.15 4.06
CA SER A 53 -19.23 -6.50 3.49
C SER A 53 -18.32 -7.45 4.28
N CYS A 54 -17.83 -7.04 5.46
CA CYS A 54 -16.79 -7.74 6.21
C CYS A 54 -15.55 -8.07 5.35
N PHE A 55 -15.20 -7.17 4.44
CA PHE A 55 -14.10 -7.31 3.48
C PHE A 55 -14.19 -8.53 2.55
N SER A 56 -15.38 -9.11 2.35
CA SER A 56 -15.61 -10.05 1.24
C SER A 56 -15.36 -9.40 -0.13
N LYS A 57 -15.40 -8.06 -0.19
CA LYS A 57 -14.87 -7.22 -1.27
C LYS A 57 -13.91 -6.18 -0.69
N THR A 58 -12.83 -5.90 -1.40
CA THR A 58 -11.85 -4.89 -0.98
C THR A 58 -12.33 -3.48 -1.32
N ALA A 59 -11.81 -2.46 -0.62
CA ALA A 59 -12.06 -1.06 -0.97
C ALA A 59 -11.62 -0.75 -2.41
N GLY A 60 -10.51 -1.33 -2.88
CA GLY A 60 -10.06 -1.22 -4.27
C GLY A 60 -11.06 -1.79 -5.29
N SER A 61 -11.69 -2.93 -4.96
CA SER A 61 -12.74 -3.50 -5.80
C SER A 61 -13.96 -2.59 -5.91
N GLU A 62 -14.30 -1.88 -4.83
CA GLU A 62 -15.41 -0.92 -4.84
C GLU A 62 -15.06 0.35 -5.62
N VAL A 63 -13.82 0.85 -5.52
CA VAL A 63 -13.33 1.95 -6.35
C VAL A 63 -13.46 1.59 -7.84
N ALA A 64 -12.94 0.43 -8.24
CA ALA A 64 -13.04 -0.04 -9.63
C ALA A 64 -14.49 -0.22 -10.06
N ARG A 65 -15.35 -0.78 -9.21
CA ARG A 65 -16.79 -0.95 -9.50
C ARG A 65 -17.47 0.38 -9.81
N VAL A 66 -17.22 1.43 -9.03
CA VAL A 66 -17.83 2.75 -9.21
C VAL A 66 -17.24 3.44 -10.45
N ALA A 67 -15.91 3.46 -10.58
CA ALA A 67 -15.25 4.12 -11.70
C ALA A 67 -15.67 3.53 -13.06
N ASN A 68 -15.78 2.19 -13.14
CA ASN A 68 -16.15 1.49 -14.38
C ASN A 68 -17.62 1.62 -14.78
N GLN A 69 -18.45 2.34 -14.00
CA GLN A 69 -19.81 2.71 -14.42
C GLN A 69 -19.83 3.90 -15.38
N SER A 70 -18.75 4.67 -15.45
CA SER A 70 -18.64 5.79 -16.38
C SER A 70 -18.25 5.28 -17.78
N PRO A 71 -19.03 5.56 -18.83
CA PRO A 71 -18.74 5.11 -20.19
C PRO A 71 -17.56 5.84 -20.86
N SER A 72 -17.00 6.87 -20.22
CA SER A 72 -15.93 7.71 -20.76
C SER A 72 -14.56 7.48 -20.13
N SER A 73 -14.42 6.55 -19.19
CA SER A 73 -13.16 6.25 -18.51
C SER A 73 -12.58 4.91 -18.95
N ASP A 74 -11.26 4.83 -19.01
CA ASP A 74 -10.57 3.56 -19.16
C ASP A 74 -10.91 2.60 -17.99
N PRO A 75 -10.99 1.29 -18.23
CA PRO A 75 -11.28 0.32 -17.19
C PRO A 75 -10.25 0.40 -16.05
N VAL A 76 -10.74 0.59 -14.83
CA VAL A 76 -9.96 0.56 -13.60
C VAL A 76 -9.79 -0.89 -13.13
N ASP A 77 -8.55 -1.28 -12.88
CA ASP A 77 -8.19 -2.59 -12.31
C ASP A 77 -8.51 -2.62 -10.80
N PRO A 78 -9.35 -3.55 -10.32
CA PRO A 78 -9.62 -3.69 -8.87
C PRO A 78 -8.39 -4.07 -8.03
N GLN A 79 -7.32 -4.59 -8.65
CA GLN A 79 -6.03 -4.88 -7.99
C GLN A 79 -5.09 -3.67 -8.00
N ASP A 80 -5.35 -2.66 -8.81
CA ASP A 80 -4.60 -1.41 -8.86
C ASP A 80 -5.51 -0.17 -8.91
N PRO A 81 -6.27 0.09 -7.83
CA PRO A 81 -7.03 1.33 -7.72
C PRO A 81 -6.14 2.58 -7.64
N HIS A 82 -4.85 2.41 -7.33
CA HIS A 82 -3.89 3.49 -7.11
C HIS A 82 -3.64 4.28 -8.39
N THR A 83 -3.46 3.58 -9.53
CA THR A 83 -3.30 4.22 -10.84
C THR A 83 -4.48 5.15 -11.12
N TYR A 84 -5.70 4.73 -10.85
CA TYR A 84 -6.89 5.59 -11.02
C TYR A 84 -6.91 6.75 -10.02
N LEU A 85 -6.74 6.47 -8.72
CA LEU A 85 -6.83 7.46 -7.65
C LEU A 85 -5.73 8.55 -7.74
N THR A 86 -4.61 8.24 -8.39
CA THR A 86 -3.50 9.17 -8.59
C THR A 86 -3.45 9.76 -10.00
N ASN A 87 -4.53 9.63 -10.78
CA ASN A 87 -4.61 10.14 -12.15
C ASN A 87 -3.47 9.64 -13.05
N GLY A 88 -3.11 8.37 -12.91
CA GLY A 88 -2.07 7.69 -13.68
C GLY A 88 -0.64 8.03 -13.27
N LEU A 89 -0.43 8.85 -12.23
CA LEU A 89 0.91 9.27 -11.80
C LEU A 89 1.64 8.21 -10.99
N CYS A 90 0.92 7.27 -10.37
CA CYS A 90 1.52 6.22 -9.57
C CYS A 90 0.68 4.95 -9.54
N SER A 91 1.30 3.83 -9.92
CA SER A 91 0.71 2.49 -9.85
C SER A 91 1.03 1.78 -8.54
N ARG A 92 0.23 0.75 -8.22
CA ARG A 92 0.52 -0.17 -7.11
C ARG A 92 1.92 -0.79 -7.24
N GLU A 93 2.34 -1.14 -8.45
CA GLU A 93 3.65 -1.75 -8.69
C GLU A 93 4.79 -0.79 -8.29
N GLU A 94 4.72 0.47 -8.70
CA GLU A 94 5.73 1.48 -8.36
C GLU A 94 5.82 1.74 -6.86
N LEU A 95 4.67 1.80 -6.17
CA LEU A 95 4.60 1.94 -4.71
C LEU A 95 5.28 0.77 -3.99
N LEU A 96 4.99 -0.46 -4.42
CA LEU A 96 5.59 -1.66 -3.84
C LEU A 96 7.08 -1.78 -4.14
N LEU A 97 7.50 -1.42 -5.35
CA LEU A 97 8.90 -1.43 -5.74
C LEU A 97 9.71 -0.42 -4.93
N SER A 98 9.14 0.76 -4.66
CA SER A 98 9.75 1.77 -3.79
C SER A 98 9.94 1.23 -2.37
N ALA A 99 8.90 0.64 -1.77
CA ALA A 99 8.98 0.01 -0.44
C ALA A 99 10.02 -1.12 -0.40
N LEU A 100 10.06 -1.98 -1.43
CA LEU A 100 11.04 -3.06 -1.54
C LEU A 100 12.48 -2.53 -1.60
N ARG A 101 12.73 -1.48 -2.38
CA ARG A 101 14.05 -0.84 -2.46
C ARG A 101 14.47 -0.27 -1.11
N ILE A 102 13.56 0.36 -0.37
CA ILE A 102 13.83 0.88 0.98
C ILE A 102 14.18 -0.27 1.94
N ALA A 103 13.34 -1.31 2.00
CA ALA A 103 13.58 -2.47 2.86
C ALA A 103 14.93 -3.14 2.53
N LEU A 104 15.27 -3.28 1.25
CA LEU A 104 16.54 -3.87 0.82
C LEU A 104 17.74 -2.99 1.19
N GLY A 105 17.62 -1.67 1.02
CA GLY A 105 18.65 -0.72 1.45
C GLY A 105 18.94 -0.82 2.95
N GLN A 106 17.88 -0.85 3.76
CA GLN A 106 18.01 -1.05 5.21
C GLN A 106 18.66 -2.39 5.56
N MET A 107 18.34 -3.47 4.83
CA MET A 107 18.96 -4.79 5.04
C MET A 107 20.47 -4.71 4.82
N LYS A 108 20.91 -4.12 3.71
CA LYS A 108 22.34 -3.99 3.38
C LYS A 108 23.10 -3.24 4.47
N CYS A 109 22.52 -2.18 5.04
CA CYS A 109 23.12 -1.42 6.13
C CYS A 109 23.27 -2.24 7.43
N LYS A 110 22.33 -3.15 7.71
CA LYS A 110 22.40 -4.03 8.88
C LYS A 110 23.51 -5.08 8.74
N SER A 111 23.68 -5.62 7.53
CA SER A 111 24.74 -6.60 7.25
C SER A 111 26.14 -5.99 7.33
N THR A 112 26.31 -4.70 6.99
CA THR A 112 27.60 -4.01 7.13
C THR A 112 27.93 -3.66 8.58
N ALA A 113 26.93 -3.27 9.38
CA ALA A 113 27.14 -2.93 10.80
C ALA A 113 27.56 -4.14 11.67
N SER A 114 27.17 -5.35 11.26
CA SER A 114 27.49 -6.59 11.98
C SER A 114 28.87 -7.19 11.63
N GLY A 115 29.58 -6.63 10.64
CA GLY A 115 30.93 -7.07 10.23
C GLY A 115 32.10 -6.28 10.85
N GLY A 116 31.84 -5.22 11.64
CA GLY A 116 32.87 -4.32 12.17
C GLY A 116 33.36 -4.62 13.60
N GLY A 117 32.93 -5.72 14.22
CA GLY A 117 33.24 -6.06 15.61
C GLY A 117 34.51 -6.90 15.84
N GLY A 118 35.49 -6.82 14.94
CA GLY A 118 36.74 -7.58 15.02
C GLY A 118 37.95 -6.69 14.76
N MET A 119 38.32 -5.87 15.73
CA MET A 119 39.68 -5.33 15.91
C MET A 119 40.07 -5.50 17.37
#